data_AF-J9G773-F1
#
_entry.id   AF-J9G773-F1
#
_cell.length_a   1.000
_cell.length_b   1.000
_cell.length_c   1.000
_cell.angle_alpha   90.00
_cell.angle_beta   90.00
_cell.angle_gamma   90.00
#
_symmetry.space_group_name_H-M   'P 1'
#
loop_
_entity.id
_entity.type
_entity.pdbx_description
1 polymer ?
#
loop_
_entity_poly.entity_id
_entity_poly.type
_entity_poly.pdbx_seq_one_letter_code
_entity_poly.pdbx_strand_id
1 'polypeptide(L)'
;MIAGTIFLQRIISAFPLCLSCLLRWKENINIEHSVKSARDRNTFAWLMFLPFCLILYRYAPCPEYLIQAGSVIRLIAVSAVVLLFLFIRKILSKIISPKKADSKILKAAYCSIYNIFPIAMTVMLLSLAGMNLTGIGIAAVKNVLLCEGIFFYTVFLLRKVQIFTNLCSVFVAILYLCALELIPTALLVASLILI
;
A
#
# COMPACT_ATOMS: atom_id res chain seq x y z
N MET A 1 -4.98 -4.83 -27.93
CA MET A 1 -4.91 -6.23 -27.44
C MET A 1 -3.53 -6.61 -26.89
N ILE A 2 -2.43 -6.29 -27.58
CA ILE A 2 -1.05 -6.61 -27.17
C ILE A 2 -0.62 -5.97 -25.84
N ALA A 3 -1.04 -4.73 -25.56
CA ALA A 3 -0.71 -4.08 -24.29
C ALA A 3 -1.32 -4.80 -23.08
N GLY A 4 -2.57 -5.26 -23.19
CA GLY A 4 -3.29 -5.95 -22.11
C GLY A 4 -2.65 -7.29 -21.75
N THR A 5 -2.19 -8.07 -22.73
CA THR A 5 -1.51 -9.35 -22.47
C THR A 5 -0.16 -9.14 -21.80
N ILE A 6 0.59 -8.09 -22.16
CA ILE A 6 1.85 -7.73 -21.49
C ILE A 6 1.62 -7.37 -20.02
N PHE A 7 0.57 -6.60 -19.71
CA PHE A 7 0.26 -6.26 -18.32
C PHE A 7 -0.16 -7.49 -17.51
N LEU A 8 -0.99 -8.37 -18.09
CA LEU A 8 -1.41 -9.59 -17.43
C LEU A 8 -0.22 -10.50 -17.09
N GLN A 9 0.71 -10.66 -18.03
CA GLN A 9 1.94 -11.44 -17.80
C GLN A 9 2.78 -10.87 -16.65
N ARG A 10 2.87 -9.54 -16.54
CA ARG A 10 3.59 -8.88 -15.42
C ARG A 10 2.90 -9.07 -14.08
N ILE A 11 1.57 -9.10 -14.04
CA ILE A 11 0.82 -9.40 -12.82
C ILE A 11 1.08 -10.84 -12.38
N ILE A 12 0.95 -11.80 -13.31
CA ILE A 12 1.16 -13.22 -13.04
C ILE A 12 2.59 -13.49 -12.55
N SER A 13 3.59 -12.81 -13.11
CA SER A 13 4.99 -12.96 -12.65
C SER A 13 5.26 -12.27 -11.31
N ALA A 14 4.65 -11.10 -11.06
CA ALA A 14 4.87 -10.33 -9.84
C ALA A 14 4.10 -10.85 -8.63
N PHE A 15 2.93 -11.46 -8.83
CA PHE A 15 2.07 -11.96 -7.75
C PHE A 15 2.76 -12.96 -6.81
N PRO A 16 3.37 -14.07 -7.28
CA PRO A 16 4.02 -15.04 -6.38
C PRO A 16 5.23 -14.44 -5.65
N LEU A 17 5.93 -13.47 -6.27
CA LEU A 17 7.03 -12.75 -5.63
C LEU A 17 6.51 -11.90 -4.46
N CYS A 18 5.45 -11.12 -4.70
CA CYS A 18 4.81 -10.30 -3.68
C CYS A 18 4.22 -11.16 -2.54
N LEU A 19 3.61 -12.30 -2.88
CA LEU A 19 3.09 -13.27 -1.91
C LEU A 19 4.22 -13.83 -1.03
N SER A 20 5.38 -14.13 -1.62
CA SER A 20 6.54 -14.63 -0.87
C SER A 20 7.06 -13.60 0.15
N CYS A 21 6.95 -12.30 -0.14
CA CYS A 21 7.28 -11.23 0.80
C CYS A 21 6.39 -11.18 2.04
N LEU A 22 5.15 -11.70 1.96
CA LEU A 22 4.27 -11.82 3.14
C LEU A 22 4.78 -12.88 4.11
N LEU A 23 5.43 -13.93 3.61
CA LEU A 23 5.93 -15.04 4.41
C LEU A 23 7.35 -14.82 4.90
N ARG A 24 8.22 -14.26 4.05
CA ARG A 24 9.66 -14.12 4.30
C ARG A 24 10.12 -12.69 4.05
N TRP A 25 10.64 -12.04 5.09
CA TRP A 25 11.12 -10.66 4.97
C TRP A 25 12.33 -10.52 4.03
N LYS A 26 13.20 -11.53 3.94
CA LYS A 26 14.38 -11.55 3.06
C LYS A 26 13.99 -11.46 1.58
N GLU A 27 12.80 -11.92 1.20
CA GLU A 27 12.32 -11.80 -0.18
C GLU A 27 12.10 -10.34 -0.59
N ASN A 28 11.80 -9.44 0.36
CA ASN A 28 11.75 -8.01 0.06
C ASN A 28 13.09 -7.47 -0.44
N ILE A 29 14.20 -8.04 0.07
CA ILE A 29 15.56 -7.68 -0.36
C ILE A 29 15.85 -8.34 -1.71
N ASN A 30 15.55 -9.63 -1.87
CA ASN A 30 15.76 -10.38 -3.12
C ASN A 30 15.12 -9.71 -4.33
N ILE A 31 13.90 -9.16 -4.18
CA ILE A 31 13.22 -8.44 -5.27
C ILE A 31 14.03 -7.22 -5.72
N GLU A 32 14.68 -6.50 -4.81
CA GLU A 32 15.47 -5.31 -5.15
C GLU A 32 16.80 -5.64 -5.85
N HIS A 33 17.27 -6.90 -5.80
CA HIS A 33 18.45 -7.34 -6.55
C HIS A 33 18.18 -7.51 -8.05
N SER A 34 16.92 -7.72 -8.45
CA SER A 34 16.52 -7.88 -9.85
C SER A 34 15.74 -6.66 -10.34
N VAL A 35 16.32 -5.91 -11.29
CA VAL A 35 15.67 -4.74 -11.90
C VAL A 35 14.34 -5.12 -12.56
N LYS A 36 14.27 -6.28 -13.21
CA LYS A 36 13.04 -6.79 -13.84
C LYS A 36 11.96 -7.05 -12.79
N SER A 37 12.28 -7.78 -11.73
CA SER A 37 11.33 -8.12 -10.67
C SER A 37 10.81 -6.88 -9.94
N ALA A 38 11.71 -5.95 -9.60
CA ALA A 38 11.34 -4.68 -8.99
C ALA A 38 10.41 -3.84 -9.87
N ARG A 39 10.64 -3.81 -11.20
CA ARG A 39 9.82 -3.10 -12.18
C ARG A 39 8.45 -3.74 -12.36
N ASP A 40 8.38 -5.06 -12.47
CA ASP A 40 7.12 -5.79 -12.64
C ASP A 40 6.24 -5.61 -11.39
N ARG A 41 6.82 -5.71 -10.19
CA ARG A 41 6.17 -5.39 -8.91
C ARG A 41 5.69 -3.95 -8.83
N ASN A 42 6.51 -2.97 -9.22
CA ASN A 42 6.10 -1.56 -9.23
C ASN A 42 4.94 -1.32 -10.20
N THR A 43 4.98 -1.95 -11.37
CA THR A 43 3.89 -1.87 -12.35
C THR A 43 2.61 -2.44 -11.76
N PHE A 44 2.68 -3.59 -11.09
CA PHE A 44 1.54 -4.22 -10.44
C PHE A 44 0.94 -3.33 -9.34
N ALA A 45 1.78 -2.73 -8.48
CA ALA A 45 1.34 -1.79 -7.47
C ALA A 45 0.67 -0.55 -8.06
N TRP A 46 1.21 0.02 -9.14
CA TRP A 46 0.59 1.16 -9.82
C TRP A 46 -0.74 0.81 -10.48
N LEU A 47 -0.90 -0.40 -11.02
CA LEU A 47 -2.20 -0.86 -11.53
C LEU A 47 -3.25 -0.97 -10.41
N MET A 48 -2.83 -1.38 -9.22
CA MET A 48 -3.70 -1.49 -8.04
C MET A 48 -4.04 -0.15 -7.37
N PHE A 49 -3.42 0.95 -7.83
CA PHE A 49 -3.71 2.30 -7.31
C PHE A 49 -5.14 2.76 -7.60
N LEU A 50 -5.62 2.56 -8.84
CA LEU A 50 -6.97 2.99 -9.22
C LEU A 50 -8.06 2.20 -8.46
N PRO A 51 -8.01 0.85 -8.38
CA PRO A 51 -8.92 0.09 -7.54
C PRO A 51 -8.94 0.55 -6.07
N PHE A 52 -7.77 0.90 -5.51
CA PHE A 52 -7.70 1.42 -4.15
C PHE A 52 -8.45 2.74 -3.99
N CYS A 53 -8.26 3.67 -4.91
CA CYS A 53 -8.97 4.95 -4.91
C CYS A 53 -10.50 4.75 -5.05
N LEU A 54 -10.94 3.76 -5.83
CA LEU A 54 -12.37 3.44 -5.97
C LEU A 54 -12.97 2.83 -4.69
N ILE A 55 -12.22 1.96 -4.00
CA ILE A 55 -12.62 1.43 -2.70
C ILE A 55 -12.76 2.58 -1.70
N LEU A 56 -11.77 3.46 -1.61
CA LEU A 56 -11.83 4.64 -0.73
C LEU A 56 -12.99 5.56 -1.11
N TYR A 57 -13.17 5.86 -2.39
CA TYR A 57 -14.29 6.66 -2.88
C TYR A 57 -15.65 6.08 -2.45
N ARG A 58 -15.79 4.75 -2.41
CA ARG A 58 -17.05 4.10 -2.05
C ARG A 58 -17.27 3.97 -0.54
N TYR A 59 -16.22 3.66 0.23
CA TYR A 59 -16.34 3.20 1.62
C TYR A 59 -15.71 4.13 2.66
N ALA A 60 -14.88 5.10 2.25
CA ALA A 60 -14.36 6.11 3.16
C ALA A 60 -15.48 7.08 3.58
N PRO A 61 -15.45 7.59 4.83
CA PRO A 61 -16.30 8.71 5.21
C PRO A 61 -16.07 9.88 4.25
N CYS A 62 -17.14 10.61 3.92
CA CYS A 62 -17.05 11.79 3.07
C CYS A 62 -18.00 12.87 3.60
N PRO A 63 -17.49 14.05 3.95
CA PRO A 63 -18.21 15.30 4.18
C PRO A 63 -19.25 15.63 3.13
N GLU A 64 -20.34 16.24 3.61
CA GLU A 64 -21.51 16.57 2.80
C GLU A 64 -21.20 17.53 1.65
N TYR A 65 -20.28 18.47 1.83
CA TYR A 65 -19.90 19.44 0.79
C TYR A 65 -19.28 18.76 -0.44
N LEU A 66 -18.54 17.66 -0.25
CA LEU A 66 -17.90 16.92 -1.33
C LEU A 66 -18.85 15.92 -2.00
N ILE A 67 -19.91 15.50 -1.30
CA ILE A 67 -21.04 14.78 -1.89
C ILE A 67 -21.77 15.71 -2.88
N GLN A 68 -21.96 16.98 -2.52
CA GLN A 68 -22.63 17.98 -3.35
C GLN A 68 -21.80 18.43 -4.57
N ALA A 69 -20.47 18.39 -4.48
CA ALA A 69 -19.55 18.77 -5.56
C ALA A 69 -19.53 17.79 -6.76
N GLY A 70 -20.19 16.63 -6.65
CA GLY A 70 -20.30 15.64 -7.71
C GLY A 70 -19.25 14.53 -7.66
N SER A 71 -19.57 13.40 -8.30
CA SER A 71 -18.82 12.14 -8.20
C SER A 71 -17.38 12.22 -8.72
N VAL A 72 -17.15 12.98 -9.80
CA VAL A 72 -15.83 13.13 -10.41
C VAL A 72 -14.88 13.91 -9.51
N ILE A 73 -15.35 15.02 -8.92
CA ILE A 73 -14.55 15.87 -8.03
C ILE A 73 -14.13 15.07 -6.79
N ARG A 74 -15.04 14.28 -6.23
CA ARG A 74 -14.74 13.41 -5.08
C ARG A 74 -13.68 12.36 -5.42
N LEU A 75 -13.77 11.69 -6.57
CA LEU A 75 -12.75 10.72 -6.97
C LEU A 75 -11.37 11.37 -7.16
N ILE A 76 -11.33 12.56 -7.75
CA ILE A 76 -10.09 13.35 -7.90
C ILE A 76 -9.53 13.72 -6.54
N ALA A 77 -10.36 14.20 -5.61
CA ALA A 77 -9.94 14.57 -4.25
C ALA A 77 -9.33 13.36 -3.51
N VAL A 78 -10.01 12.21 -3.50
CA VAL A 78 -9.50 10.97 -2.90
C VAL A 78 -8.16 10.57 -3.53
N SER A 79 -8.09 10.57 -4.86
CA SER A 79 -6.86 10.20 -5.57
C SER A 79 -5.70 11.16 -5.25
N ALA A 80 -5.97 12.46 -5.19
CA ALA A 80 -4.99 13.48 -4.85
C ALA A 80 -4.45 13.31 -3.43
N VAL A 81 -5.32 13.01 -2.46
CA VAL A 81 -4.93 12.76 -1.06
C VAL A 81 -4.01 11.56 -0.95
N VAL A 82 -4.31 10.46 -1.64
CA VAL A 82 -3.45 9.27 -1.64
C VAL A 82 -2.11 9.55 -2.33
N LEU A 83 -2.11 10.28 -3.46
CA LEU A 83 -0.86 10.68 -4.13
C LEU A 83 0.00 11.59 -3.25
N LEU A 84 -0.61 12.54 -2.55
CA LEU A 84 0.07 13.43 -1.62
C LEU A 84 0.71 12.63 -0.48
N PHE A 85 0.01 11.64 0.05
CA PHE A 85 0.56 10.72 1.05
C PHE A 85 1.79 9.96 0.53
N LEU A 86 1.73 9.40 -0.69
CA LEU A 86 2.87 8.72 -1.31
C LEU A 86 4.06 9.68 -1.52
N PHE A 87 3.77 10.93 -1.89
CA PHE A 87 4.78 11.98 -2.07
C PHE A 87 5.46 12.35 -0.75
N ILE A 88 4.69 12.59 0.30
CA ILE A 88 5.19 12.88 1.66
C ILE A 88 6.08 11.73 2.14
N ARG A 89 5.64 10.48 1.99
CA ARG A 89 6.46 9.31 2.38
C ARG A 89 7.76 9.22 1.61
N LYS A 90 7.74 9.53 0.32
CA LYS A 90 8.97 9.58 -0.50
C LYS A 90 9.92 10.67 -0.01
N ILE A 91 9.42 11.85 0.36
CA ILE A 91 10.24 12.92 0.96
C ILE A 91 10.81 12.46 2.31
N LEU A 92 9.98 11.95 3.20
CA LEU A 92 10.40 11.50 4.53
C LEU A 92 11.44 10.39 4.45
N SER A 93 11.33 9.45 3.51
CA SER A 93 12.34 8.40 3.28
C SER A 93 13.72 8.93 2.87
N LYS A 94 13.78 10.12 2.26
CA LYS A 94 15.02 10.79 1.89
C LYS A 94 15.63 11.57 3.06
N ILE A 95 14.79 12.26 3.83
CA ILE A 95 15.21 13.06 5.00
C ILE A 95 15.65 12.14 6.15
N ILE A 96 14.82 11.13 6.43
CA ILE A 96 14.94 10.25 7.58
C ILE A 96 15.55 8.95 7.07
N SER A 97 16.88 8.95 6.91
CA SER A 97 17.65 7.81 6.42
C SER A 97 18.76 7.42 7.41
N PRO A 98 18.91 6.14 7.76
CA PRO A 98 20.01 5.67 8.60
C PRO A 98 21.36 5.84 7.87
N LYS A 99 22.24 6.68 8.45
CA LYS A 99 23.53 7.08 7.84
C LYS A 99 24.52 5.93 7.56
N LYS A 100 24.37 4.78 8.21
CA LYS A 100 25.30 3.64 8.11
C LYS A 100 24.67 2.36 7.51
N ALA A 101 23.50 2.46 6.90
CA ALA A 101 22.82 1.30 6.34
C ALA A 101 23.24 1.02 4.89
N ASP A 102 23.27 -0.26 4.50
CA ASP A 102 23.39 -0.64 3.10
C ASP A 102 22.21 -0.05 2.30
N SER A 103 22.55 0.74 1.28
CA SER A 103 21.60 1.36 0.35
C SER A 103 20.57 0.39 -0.23
N LYS A 104 20.93 -0.88 -0.47
CA LYS A 104 20.03 -1.89 -1.05
C LYS A 104 18.99 -2.38 -0.04
N ILE A 105 19.42 -2.68 1.18
CA ILE A 105 18.53 -3.10 2.27
C ILE A 105 17.61 -1.95 2.65
N LEU A 106 18.13 -0.72 2.67
CA LEU A 106 17.32 0.47 2.93
C LEU A 106 16.27 0.69 1.85
N LYS A 107 16.64 0.54 0.57
CA LYS A 107 15.70 0.60 -0.54
C LYS A 107 14.61 -0.47 -0.41
N ALA A 108 14.97 -1.69 -0.02
CA ALA A 108 14.00 -2.76 0.24
C ALA A 108 13.03 -2.40 1.38
N ALA A 109 13.52 -1.77 2.46
CA ALA A 109 12.66 -1.28 3.55
C ALA A 109 11.66 -0.21 3.08
N TYR A 110 12.08 0.70 2.20
CA TYR A 110 11.21 1.75 1.64
C TYR A 110 10.23 1.21 0.61
N CYS A 111 10.65 0.26 -0.22
CA CYS A 111 9.82 -0.34 -1.24
C CYS A 111 8.94 -1.50 -0.74
N SER A 112 9.08 -1.93 0.52
CA SER A 112 8.32 -3.04 1.12
C SER A 112 6.80 -2.88 1.01
N ILE A 113 6.28 -1.65 1.06
CA ILE A 113 4.84 -1.42 0.88
C ILE A 113 4.36 -1.84 -0.52
N TYR A 114 5.19 -1.66 -1.54
CA TYR A 114 4.84 -2.03 -2.92
C TYR A 114 4.79 -3.55 -3.12
N ASN A 115 5.29 -4.34 -2.17
CA ASN A 115 5.18 -5.80 -2.20
C ASN A 115 3.87 -6.27 -1.55
N ILE A 116 3.42 -5.58 -0.50
CA ILE A 116 2.26 -5.99 0.30
C ILE A 116 0.97 -5.39 -0.25
N PHE A 117 1.03 -4.13 -0.71
CA PHE A 117 -0.12 -3.40 -1.24
C PHE A 117 -0.84 -4.14 -2.39
N PRO A 118 -0.16 -4.69 -3.42
CA PRO A 118 -0.86 -5.39 -4.50
C PRO A 118 -1.58 -6.65 -4.04
N ILE A 119 -1.02 -7.37 -3.06
CA ILE A 119 -1.66 -8.55 -2.49
C ILE A 119 -2.87 -8.15 -1.66
N ALA A 120 -2.73 -7.14 -0.81
CA ALA A 120 -3.83 -6.59 -0.02
C ALA A 120 -5.00 -6.17 -0.93
N MET A 121 -4.69 -5.46 -2.02
CA MET A 121 -5.69 -5.04 -3.00
C MET A 121 -6.34 -6.19 -3.73
N THR A 122 -5.57 -7.24 -4.08
CA THR A 122 -6.14 -8.44 -4.71
C THR A 122 -7.14 -9.13 -3.78
N VAL A 123 -6.79 -9.27 -2.49
CA VAL A 123 -7.69 -9.86 -1.49
C VAL A 123 -8.94 -9.01 -1.29
N MET A 124 -8.79 -7.69 -1.12
CA MET A 124 -9.92 -6.78 -0.98
C MET A 124 -10.88 -6.82 -2.16
N LEU A 125 -10.36 -6.91 -3.39
CA LEU A 125 -11.19 -7.03 -4.59
C LEU A 125 -11.93 -8.36 -4.66
N LEU A 126 -11.29 -9.47 -4.27
CA LEU A 126 -11.93 -10.79 -4.19
C LEU A 126 -13.04 -10.81 -3.13
N SER A 127 -12.76 -10.27 -1.94
CA SER A 127 -13.74 -10.15 -0.86
C SER A 127 -14.92 -9.27 -1.28
N LEU A 128 -14.66 -8.13 -1.93
CA LEU A 128 -15.71 -7.26 -2.47
C LEU A 128 -16.55 -7.98 -3.53
N ALA A 129 -15.92 -8.71 -4.45
CA ALA A 129 -16.63 -9.49 -5.46
C ALA A 129 -17.52 -10.57 -4.84
N GLY A 130 -17.00 -11.33 -3.87
CA GLY A 130 -17.76 -12.36 -3.15
C GLY A 130 -18.95 -11.78 -2.39
N MET A 131 -18.73 -10.70 -1.64
CA MET A 131 -19.80 -10.06 -0.85
C MET A 131 -20.91 -9.46 -1.72
N ASN A 132 -20.54 -8.86 -2.87
CA ASN A 132 -21.51 -8.33 -3.84
C ASN A 132 -22.38 -9.44 -4.44
N LEU A 133 -21.83 -10.63 -4.69
CA LEU A 133 -22.61 -11.77 -5.20
C LEU A 133 -23.61 -12.29 -4.16
N THR A 134 -23.27 -12.22 -2.87
CA THR A 134 -24.13 -12.66 -1.77
C THR A 134 -25.14 -11.61 -1.28
N GLY A 135 -25.07 -10.37 -1.80
CA GLY A 135 -25.97 -9.28 -1.39
C GLY A 135 -25.73 -8.76 0.04
N ILE A 136 -24.51 -8.88 0.56
CA ILE A 136 -24.17 -8.42 1.91
C ILE A 136 -24.28 -6.89 2.01
N GLY A 137 -24.81 -6.38 3.13
CA GLY A 137 -24.99 -4.95 3.37
C GLY A 137 -23.68 -4.16 3.38
N ILE A 138 -23.76 -2.89 2.94
CA ILE A 138 -22.63 -1.97 2.77
C ILE A 138 -21.80 -1.81 4.06
N ALA A 139 -22.46 -1.82 5.23
CA ALA A 139 -21.78 -1.71 6.52
C ALA A 139 -20.88 -2.91 6.83
N ALA A 140 -21.34 -4.12 6.52
CA ALA A 140 -20.55 -5.33 6.69
C ALA A 140 -19.37 -5.35 5.71
N VAL A 141 -19.58 -4.98 4.44
CA VAL A 141 -18.50 -4.84 3.45
C VAL A 141 -17.41 -3.88 3.93
N LYS A 142 -17.81 -2.71 4.44
CA LYS A 142 -16.88 -1.73 5.01
C LYS A 142 -16.06 -2.33 6.15
N ASN A 143 -16.69 -3.05 7.07
CA ASN A 143 -15.98 -3.67 8.20
C ASN A 143 -14.99 -4.74 7.74
N VAL A 144 -15.36 -5.59 6.78
CA VAL A 144 -14.43 -6.59 6.21
C VAL A 144 -13.22 -5.92 5.58
N LEU A 145 -13.45 -4.92 4.73
CA LEU A 145 -12.36 -4.18 4.06
C LEU A 145 -11.46 -3.46 5.07
N LEU A 146 -12.01 -2.91 6.16
CA LEU A 146 -11.23 -2.32 7.24
C LEU A 146 -10.38 -3.37 7.97
N CYS A 147 -10.96 -4.52 8.31
CA CYS A 147 -10.23 -5.62 8.96
C CYS A 147 -9.08 -6.13 8.08
N GLU A 148 -9.33 -6.32 6.78
CA GLU A 148 -8.28 -6.71 5.82
C GLU A 148 -7.19 -5.65 5.71
N GLY A 149 -7.58 -4.37 5.64
CA GLY A 149 -6.65 -3.25 5.60
C GLY A 149 -5.74 -3.20 6.82
N ILE A 150 -6.32 -3.33 8.01
CA ILE A 150 -5.58 -3.39 9.28
C ILE A 150 -4.62 -4.59 9.27
N PHE A 151 -5.11 -5.78 8.91
CA PHE A 151 -4.29 -6.99 8.87
C PHE A 151 -3.06 -6.82 7.97
N PHE A 152 -3.26 -6.41 6.71
CA PHE A 152 -2.16 -6.23 5.78
C PHE A 152 -1.22 -5.08 6.18
N TYR A 153 -1.75 -4.01 6.77
CA TYR A 153 -0.94 -2.92 7.29
C TYR A 153 -0.07 -3.38 8.47
N THR A 154 -0.61 -4.18 9.39
CA THR A 154 0.16 -4.78 10.49
C THR A 154 1.26 -5.70 9.96
N VAL A 155 0.95 -6.57 8.98
CA VAL A 155 1.98 -7.40 8.33
C VAL A 155 3.07 -6.54 7.70
N PHE A 156 2.69 -5.45 7.03
CA PHE A 156 3.64 -4.49 6.47
C PHE A 156 4.56 -3.87 7.52
N LEU A 157 4.00 -3.38 8.64
CA LEU A 157 4.79 -2.84 9.73
C LEU A 157 5.75 -3.89 10.31
N LEU A 158 5.28 -5.12 10.54
CA LEU A 158 6.11 -6.21 11.05
C LEU A 158 7.28 -6.53 10.12
N ARG A 159 7.03 -6.62 8.81
CA ARG A 159 8.08 -6.87 7.82
C ARG A 159 9.08 -5.73 7.76
N LYS A 160 8.63 -4.49 7.86
CA LYS A 160 9.49 -3.32 7.85
C LYS A 160 10.34 -3.22 9.12
N VAL A 161 9.78 -3.54 10.29
CA VAL A 161 10.54 -3.65 11.54
C VAL A 161 11.61 -4.73 11.42
N GLN A 162 11.29 -5.93 10.93
CA GLN A 162 12.27 -7.01 10.75
C GLN A 162 13.46 -6.60 9.86
N ILE A 163 13.20 -5.81 8.81
CA ILE A 163 14.27 -5.29 7.94
C ILE A 163 15.11 -4.25 8.69
N PHE A 164 14.50 -3.32 9.43
CA PHE A 164 15.23 -2.29 10.16
C PHE A 164 15.99 -2.82 11.38
N THR A 165 15.46 -3.79 12.12
CA THR A 165 16.17 -4.41 13.25
C THR A 165 17.43 -5.15 12.82
N ASN A 166 17.54 -5.49 11.54
CA ASN A 166 18.77 -6.05 10.97
C ASN A 166 19.81 -4.97 10.58
N LEU A 167 19.40 -3.70 10.54
CA LEU A 167 20.25 -2.54 10.21
C LEU A 167 20.64 -1.71 11.42
N CYS A 168 19.75 -1.59 12.41
CA CYS A 168 19.91 -0.76 13.59
C CYS A 168 19.26 -1.42 14.82
N SER A 169 19.43 -0.82 16.00
CA SER A 169 18.81 -1.30 17.23
C SER A 169 17.28 -1.24 17.14
N VAL A 170 16.60 -2.10 17.90
CA VAL A 170 15.12 -2.19 17.91
C VAL A 170 14.47 -0.86 18.23
N PHE A 171 15.01 -0.11 19.20
CA PHE A 171 14.49 1.22 19.56
C PHE A 171 14.54 2.20 18.38
N VAL A 172 15.67 2.23 17.67
CA VAL A 172 15.85 3.11 16.51
C VAL A 172 14.96 2.68 15.36
N ALA A 173 14.79 1.37 15.13
CA ALA A 173 13.87 0.83 14.13
C ALA A 173 12.42 1.26 14.37
N ILE A 174 11.97 1.25 15.63
CA ILE A 174 10.63 1.74 16.01
C ILE A 174 10.50 3.24 15.75
N LEU A 175 11.51 4.04 16.11
CA LEU A 175 11.50 5.48 15.87
C LEU A 175 11.39 5.82 14.37
N TYR A 176 12.14 5.10 13.53
CA TYR A 176 12.04 5.20 12.07
C TYR A 176 10.65 4.82 11.56
N LEU A 177 10.05 3.75 12.10
CA LEU A 177 8.71 3.31 11.72
C LEU A 177 7.65 4.37 12.05
N CYS A 178 7.73 4.95 13.25
CA CYS A 178 6.82 6.02 13.67
C CYS A 178 6.88 7.22 12.72
N ALA A 179 8.09 7.67 12.38
CA ALA A 179 8.27 8.83 11.54
C ALA A 179 7.92 8.59 10.06
N LEU A 180 8.25 7.40 9.53
CA LEU A 180 8.07 7.10 8.10
C LEU A 180 6.71 6.53 7.75
N GLU A 181 6.02 5.88 8.70
CA GLU A 181 4.79 5.13 8.44
C GLU A 181 3.62 5.61 9.31
N LEU A 182 3.75 5.58 10.64
CA LEU A 182 2.60 5.90 11.50
C LEU A 182 2.14 7.35 11.35
N ILE A 183 3.06 8.32 11.38
CA ILE A 183 2.69 9.75 11.26
C ILE A 183 2.05 10.03 9.90
N PRO A 184 2.63 9.65 8.74
CA PRO A 184 1.99 9.87 7.45
C PRO A 184 0.66 9.14 7.29
N THR A 185 0.52 7.93 7.86
CA THR A 185 -0.75 7.19 7.81
C THR A 185 -1.82 7.86 8.66
N ALA A 186 -1.48 8.33 9.86
CA ALA A 186 -2.40 9.10 10.71
C ALA A 186 -2.86 10.38 10.00
N LEU A 187 -1.93 11.10 9.35
CA LEU A 187 -2.24 12.29 8.55
C LEU A 187 -3.19 11.94 7.40
N LEU A 188 -2.94 10.85 6.66
CA LEU A 188 -3.81 10.39 5.57
C LEU A 188 -5.23 10.10 6.06
N VAL A 189 -5.35 9.35 7.16
CA VAL A 189 -6.67 9.00 7.74
C VAL A 189 -7.40 10.26 8.19
N ALA A 190 -6.70 11.19 8.86
CA ALA A 190 -7.29 12.46 9.26
C ALA A 190 -7.75 13.28 8.04
N SER A 191 -6.93 13.36 6.98
CA SER A 191 -7.31 14.04 5.75
C SER A 191 -8.54 13.42 5.09
N LEU A 192 -8.65 12.09 5.05
CA LEU A 192 -9.83 11.41 4.49
C LEU A 192 -11.10 11.57 5.33
N ILE A 193 -10.98 11.90 6.62
CA ILE A 193 -12.13 12.20 7.48
C ILE A 193 -12.59 13.66 7.27
N LEU A 194 -11.63 14.56 7.02
CA LEU A 194 -11.88 15.99 6.85
C LEU A 194 -12.31 16.39 5.43
N ILE A 195 -11.98 15.57 4.43
CA ILE A 195 -12.27 15.74 3.00
C ILE A 195 -13.49 14.96 2.61
#